data_AF-A0A928GXN3-F1
#
_entry.id   AF-A0A928GXN3-F1
#
_cell.length_a   1.000
_cell.length_b   1.000
_cell.length_c   1.000
_cell.angle_alpha   90.00
_cell.angle_beta   90.00
_cell.angle_gamma   90.00
#
_symmetry.space_group_name_H-M   'P 1'
#
loop_
_entity.id
_entity.type
_entity.pdbx_description
1 polymer ?
#
loop_
_entity_poly.entity_id
_entity_poly.type
_entity_poly.pdbx_seq_one_letter_code
_entity_poly.pdbx_strand_id
1 'polypeptide(L)'
;MDRWDEFTWAREIRKDELRISGYFRALPERLDLPDEDDLIFKELMSQSELVPSGPGDAATLMQEAMDPEEALLWEEERREARRNCKFEVTRRVENLAREWNLYAAHNLSAEFIAPVLTVTCAFGKLLSRIYNFEENDTAESDTAEDSLALRTSLLKWMLNDLNGLHNELCKFRELYLLMPERIDDLCGQLAFIRESILDKLKELRK
;
A
#
# COMPACT_ATOMS: atom_id res chain seq x y z
N MET A 1 21.18 5.92 -17.48
CA MET A 1 20.14 5.27 -16.66
C MET A 1 19.38 4.33 -17.56
N ASP A 2 19.28 3.07 -17.18
CA ASP A 2 18.49 2.10 -17.94
C ASP A 2 17.01 2.41 -17.74
N ARG A 3 16.28 2.49 -18.85
CA ARG A 3 14.82 2.65 -18.90
C ARG A 3 14.18 1.37 -18.37
N TRP A 4 13.34 1.47 -17.34
CA TRP A 4 12.67 0.33 -16.70
C TRP A 4 11.30 0.09 -17.31
N ASP A 5 11.12 -1.10 -17.87
CA ASP A 5 9.83 -1.54 -18.36
C ASP A 5 8.87 -1.97 -17.22
N GLU A 6 7.64 -2.28 -17.60
CA GLU A 6 6.57 -2.68 -16.66
C GLU A 6 6.97 -3.92 -15.83
N PHE A 7 7.67 -4.88 -16.44
CA PHE A 7 8.06 -6.11 -15.75
C PHE A 7 9.20 -5.86 -14.75
N THR A 8 10.10 -4.94 -15.07
CA THR A 8 11.19 -4.52 -14.18
C THR A 8 10.63 -3.80 -12.97
N TRP A 9 9.69 -2.87 -13.17
CA TRP A 9 8.97 -2.22 -12.06
C TRP A 9 8.16 -3.21 -11.22
N ALA A 10 7.43 -4.13 -11.85
CA ALA A 10 6.69 -5.15 -11.12
C ALA A 10 7.60 -6.05 -10.27
N ARG A 11 8.81 -6.36 -10.76
CA ARG A 11 9.82 -7.11 -10.00
C ARG A 11 10.37 -6.30 -8.84
N GLU A 12 10.66 -5.02 -9.03
CA GLU A 12 11.16 -4.18 -7.94
C GLU A 12 10.10 -4.00 -6.85
N ILE A 13 8.86 -3.68 -7.21
CA ILE A 13 7.72 -3.62 -6.29
C ILE A 13 7.60 -4.92 -5.45
N ARG A 14 7.86 -6.09 -6.05
CA ARG A 14 7.84 -7.36 -5.33
C ARG A 14 9.01 -7.49 -4.34
N LYS A 15 10.19 -6.97 -4.68
CA LYS A 15 11.31 -6.91 -3.74
C LYS A 15 11.00 -5.97 -2.58
N ASP A 16 10.36 -4.83 -2.82
CA ASP A 16 9.86 -3.94 -1.75
C ASP A 16 8.92 -4.68 -0.80
N GLU A 17 7.96 -5.44 -1.31
CA GLU A 17 7.07 -6.25 -0.47
C GLU A 17 7.83 -7.27 0.39
N LEU A 18 8.87 -7.91 -0.18
CA LEU A 18 9.71 -8.85 0.56
C LEU A 18 10.58 -8.15 1.62
N ARG A 19 11.11 -6.96 1.31
CA ARG A 19 11.84 -6.11 2.27
C ARG A 19 10.95 -5.74 3.45
N ILE A 20 9.75 -5.22 3.19
CA ILE A 20 8.77 -4.84 4.21
C ILE A 20 8.37 -6.06 5.05
N SER A 21 8.07 -7.19 4.41
CA SER A 21 7.71 -8.42 5.12
C SER A 21 8.85 -8.95 5.98
N GLY A 22 10.08 -8.91 5.46
CA GLY A 22 11.28 -9.30 6.21
C GLY A 22 11.50 -8.42 7.43
N TYR A 23 11.36 -7.10 7.26
CA TYR A 23 11.45 -6.12 8.33
C TYR A 23 10.47 -6.44 9.47
N PHE A 24 9.17 -6.51 9.17
CA PHE A 24 8.15 -6.77 10.19
C PHE A 24 8.21 -8.17 10.81
N ARG A 25 8.88 -9.13 10.14
CA ARG A 25 9.16 -10.45 10.72
C ARG A 25 10.31 -10.39 11.73
N ALA A 26 11.33 -9.58 11.46
CA ALA A 26 12.51 -9.44 12.31
C ALA A 26 12.26 -8.51 13.51
N LEU A 27 11.32 -7.57 13.38
CA LEU A 27 11.01 -6.54 14.37
C LEU A 27 10.69 -7.09 15.77
N PRO A 28 9.82 -8.11 15.97
CA PRO A 28 9.46 -8.55 17.33
C PRO A 28 10.63 -9.09 18.16
N GLU A 29 11.69 -9.59 17.52
CA GLU A 29 12.89 -10.11 18.19
C GLU A 29 13.92 -9.01 18.51
N ARG A 30 13.79 -7.85 17.85
CA ARG A 30 14.73 -6.74 17.92
C ARG A 30 14.12 -5.48 18.52
N LEU A 31 12.81 -5.50 18.78
CA LEU A 31 12.08 -4.41 19.41
C LEU A 31 12.73 -4.06 20.75
N ASP A 32 12.93 -2.77 20.97
CA ASP A 32 13.57 -2.18 22.16
C ASP A 32 15.10 -2.39 22.24
N LEU A 33 15.75 -2.90 21.19
CA LEU A 33 17.21 -2.93 21.11
C LEU A 33 17.76 -1.55 20.69
N PRO A 34 18.96 -1.16 21.17
CA PRO A 34 19.64 0.00 20.61
C PRO A 34 19.94 -0.26 19.13
N ASP A 35 19.64 0.73 18.28
CA ASP A 35 19.79 0.66 16.83
C ASP A 35 19.05 -0.54 16.19
N GLU A 36 17.83 -0.86 16.66
CA GLU A 36 17.03 -1.99 16.17
C GLU A 36 16.87 -2.00 14.64
N ASP A 37 16.61 -0.82 14.06
CA ASP A 37 16.43 -0.63 12.62
C ASP A 37 17.71 -1.00 11.86
N ASP A 38 18.87 -0.52 12.32
CA ASP A 38 20.17 -0.83 11.72
C ASP A 38 20.44 -2.34 11.69
N LEU A 39 20.07 -3.05 12.75
CA LEU A 39 20.27 -4.49 12.85
C LEU A 39 19.39 -5.23 11.84
N ILE A 40 18.13 -4.82 11.72
CA ILE A 40 17.18 -5.41 10.76
C ILE A 40 17.64 -5.11 9.32
N PHE A 41 18.01 -3.87 9.01
CA PHE A 41 18.45 -3.48 7.67
C PHE A 41 19.74 -4.19 7.26
N LYS A 42 20.74 -4.32 8.15
CA LYS A 42 21.96 -5.09 7.86
C LYS A 42 21.64 -6.54 7.48
N GLU A 43 20.69 -7.16 8.16
CA GLU A 43 20.26 -8.52 7.83
C GLU A 43 19.52 -8.58 6.49
N LEU A 44 18.58 -7.66 6.22
CA LEU A 44 17.88 -7.60 4.94
C LEU A 44 18.84 -7.36 3.77
N MET A 45 19.81 -6.45 3.94
CA MET A 45 20.80 -6.13 2.93
C MET A 45 21.84 -7.24 2.71
N SER A 46 21.97 -8.19 3.64
CA SER A 46 22.76 -9.39 3.44
C SER A 46 22.12 -10.38 2.44
N GLN A 47 20.82 -10.24 2.18
CA GLN A 47 20.07 -11.05 1.22
C GLN A 47 20.15 -10.39 -0.16
N SER A 48 20.90 -11.03 -1.07
CA SER A 48 21.24 -10.48 -2.40
C SER A 48 20.03 -10.06 -3.25
N GLU A 49 18.89 -10.70 -3.04
CA GLU A 49 17.63 -10.49 -3.73
C GLU A 49 16.84 -9.28 -3.21
N LEU A 50 17.13 -8.83 -1.98
CA LEU A 50 16.46 -7.72 -1.31
C LEU A 50 17.20 -6.39 -1.44
N VAL A 51 18.44 -6.42 -1.94
CA VAL A 51 19.21 -5.22 -2.24
C VAL A 51 18.43 -4.36 -3.26
N PRO A 52 18.16 -3.07 -2.96
CA PRO A 52 17.47 -2.16 -3.86
C PRO A 52 18.19 -2.07 -5.21
N SER A 53 17.41 -2.06 -6.30
CA SER A 53 17.96 -1.82 -7.63
C SER A 53 17.92 -0.31 -7.92
N GLY A 54 19.06 0.34 -8.21
CA GLY A 54 19.08 1.76 -8.64
C GLY A 54 20.10 2.63 -7.89
N PRO A 55 20.25 3.92 -8.29
CA PRO A 55 21.11 4.87 -7.62
C PRO A 55 20.42 5.40 -6.34
N GLY A 56 20.48 4.62 -5.28
CA GLY A 56 20.01 5.00 -3.94
C GLY A 56 20.76 4.14 -2.93
N ASP A 57 21.47 4.79 -2.01
CA ASP A 57 22.21 4.06 -0.99
C ASP A 57 21.22 3.42 -0.01
N ALA A 58 21.51 2.22 0.48
CA ALA A 58 20.71 1.59 1.52
C ALA A 58 20.58 2.47 2.78
N ALA A 59 21.53 3.39 2.98
CA ALA A 59 21.53 4.40 4.03
C ALA A 59 20.36 5.40 3.91
N THR A 60 19.85 5.68 2.71
CA THR A 60 18.71 6.60 2.52
C THR A 60 17.39 5.99 3.02
N LEU A 61 17.27 4.65 3.04
CA LEU A 61 16.11 3.96 3.62
C LEU A 61 16.10 3.96 5.16
N MET A 62 17.24 4.28 5.79
CA MET A 62 17.44 4.16 7.25
C MET A 62 17.19 5.47 8.02
N GLN A 63 16.95 6.59 7.35
CA GLN A 63 17.26 7.91 7.93
C GLN A 63 16.06 8.77 8.36
N GLU A 64 14.82 8.28 8.36
CA GLU A 64 13.66 9.14 8.62
C GLU A 64 12.90 8.75 9.89
N ALA A 65 13.54 8.97 11.05
CA ALA A 65 12.78 9.29 12.26
C ALA A 65 12.39 10.77 12.17
N MET A 66 11.18 11.06 11.69
CA MET A 66 10.71 12.44 11.50
C MET A 66 10.68 13.22 12.82
N ASP A 67 11.28 14.42 12.81
CA ASP A 67 11.14 15.40 13.89
C ASP A 67 9.64 15.74 14.09
N PRO A 68 9.14 15.93 15.33
CA PRO A 68 7.82 16.50 15.59
C PRO A 68 7.42 17.69 14.71
N GLU A 69 8.34 18.60 14.36
CA GLU A 69 8.07 19.73 13.48
C GLU A 69 7.91 19.31 12.01
N GLU A 70 8.71 18.35 11.56
CA GLU A 70 8.57 17.71 10.23
C GLU A 70 7.27 16.88 10.15
N ALA A 71 6.83 16.27 11.25
CA ALA A 71 5.56 15.55 11.33
C ALA A 71 4.35 16.46 11.10
N LEU A 72 4.39 17.68 11.61
CA LEU A 72 3.34 18.68 11.38
C LEU A 72 3.30 19.13 9.92
N LEU A 73 4.47 19.37 9.32
CA LEU A 73 4.59 19.72 7.90
C LEU A 73 4.08 18.59 7.00
N TRP A 74 4.49 17.35 7.28
CA TRP A 74 4.01 16.18 6.57
C TRP A 74 2.49 15.98 6.66
N GLU A 75 1.89 16.25 7.83
CA GLU A 75 0.44 16.17 7.99
C GLU A 75 -0.29 17.28 7.20
N GLU A 76 0.33 18.45 7.04
CA GLU A 76 -0.16 19.55 6.21
C GLU A 76 -0.10 19.18 4.72
N GLU A 77 1.04 18.67 4.26
CA GLU A 77 1.25 18.16 2.89
C GLU A 77 0.28 17.02 2.58
N ARG A 78 0.06 16.09 3.51
CA ARG A 78 -0.91 15.00 3.36
C ARG A 78 -2.34 15.53 3.24
N ARG A 79 -2.69 16.56 4.02
CA ARG A 79 -4.00 17.23 3.90
C ARG A 79 -4.17 17.92 2.56
N GLU A 80 -3.11 18.54 2.04
CA GLU A 80 -3.10 19.17 0.73
C GLU A 80 -3.19 18.14 -0.40
N ALA A 81 -2.42 17.06 -0.34
CA ALA A 81 -2.51 15.93 -1.26
C ALA A 81 -3.93 15.33 -1.31
N ARG A 82 -4.60 15.18 -0.15
CA ARG A 82 -6.01 14.76 -0.09
C ARG A 82 -7.00 15.74 -0.72
N ARG A 83 -6.71 17.04 -0.67
CA ARG A 83 -7.53 18.07 -1.34
C ARG A 83 -7.33 18.04 -2.85
N ASN A 84 -6.09 17.81 -3.28
CA ASN A 84 -5.67 17.79 -4.67
C ASN A 84 -5.76 16.42 -5.34
N CYS A 85 -6.26 15.42 -4.60
CA CYS A 85 -6.44 14.04 -5.01
C CYS A 85 -7.29 13.97 -6.30
N LYS A 86 -6.67 13.52 -7.39
CA LYS A 86 -7.27 13.49 -8.74
C LYS A 86 -7.87 12.14 -9.05
N PHE A 87 -7.38 11.09 -8.39
CA PHE A 87 -7.89 9.76 -8.63
C PHE A 87 -9.14 9.53 -7.79
N GLU A 88 -10.30 9.47 -8.46
CA GLU A 88 -11.62 9.39 -7.81
C GLU A 88 -11.73 8.25 -6.78
N VAL A 89 -11.00 7.16 -7.00
CA VAL A 89 -11.03 5.98 -6.12
C VAL A 89 -10.39 6.23 -4.75
N THR A 90 -9.45 7.17 -4.61
CA THR A 90 -8.69 7.36 -3.37
C THR A 90 -9.60 7.65 -2.19
N ARG A 91 -10.46 8.68 -2.30
CA ARG A 91 -11.41 9.04 -1.23
C ARG A 91 -12.40 7.92 -0.94
N ARG A 92 -12.77 7.16 -1.96
CA ARG A 92 -13.71 6.04 -1.80
C ARG A 92 -13.06 4.94 -0.97
N VAL A 93 -11.83 4.53 -1.31
CA VAL A 93 -11.08 3.53 -0.54
C VAL A 93 -10.81 4.02 0.89
N GLU A 94 -10.45 5.29 1.10
CA GLU A 94 -10.25 5.87 2.44
C GLU A 94 -11.53 5.78 3.28
N ASN A 95 -12.70 6.08 2.70
CA ASN A 95 -13.98 6.00 3.39
C ASN A 95 -14.35 4.55 3.70
N LEU A 96 -14.16 3.61 2.76
CA LEU A 96 -14.37 2.19 3.01
C LEU A 96 -13.47 1.65 4.13
N ALA A 97 -12.20 2.01 4.12
CA ALA A 97 -11.25 1.63 5.16
C ALA A 97 -11.66 2.19 6.53
N ARG A 98 -12.15 3.44 6.57
CA ARG A 98 -12.67 4.06 7.79
C ARG A 98 -13.93 3.35 8.29
N GLU A 99 -14.87 3.08 7.41
CA GLU A 99 -16.10 2.36 7.75
C GLU A 99 -15.80 0.96 8.29
N TRP A 100 -14.86 0.24 7.65
CA TRP A 100 -14.35 -1.03 8.13
C TRP A 100 -13.73 -0.90 9.52
N ASN A 101 -12.82 0.04 9.73
CA ASN A 101 -12.12 0.20 11.01
C ASN A 101 -13.06 0.64 12.14
N LEU A 102 -14.06 1.49 11.85
CA LEU A 102 -15.10 1.84 12.82
C LEU A 102 -15.94 0.62 13.18
N TYR A 103 -16.32 -0.18 12.20
CA TYR A 103 -17.05 -1.42 12.43
C TYR A 103 -16.24 -2.41 13.28
N ALA A 104 -15.00 -2.65 12.89
CA ALA A 104 -14.02 -3.47 13.59
C ALA A 104 -13.91 -3.06 15.06
N ALA A 105 -13.66 -1.77 15.33
CA ALA A 105 -13.48 -1.26 16.69
C ALA A 105 -14.71 -1.47 17.59
N HIS A 106 -15.92 -1.36 17.06
CA HIS A 106 -17.15 -1.51 17.85
C HIS A 106 -17.54 -2.98 18.10
N ASN A 107 -17.13 -3.90 17.23
CA ASN A 107 -17.58 -5.30 17.25
C ASN A 107 -16.46 -6.29 17.59
N LEU A 108 -15.27 -5.80 17.97
CA LEU A 108 -14.09 -6.62 18.19
C LEU A 108 -14.26 -7.51 19.42
N SER A 109 -14.43 -8.81 19.20
CA SER A 109 -14.08 -9.83 20.20
C SER A 109 -12.64 -10.27 19.99
N ALA A 110 -11.96 -10.69 21.06
CA ALA A 110 -10.56 -11.12 21.04
C ALA A 110 -10.27 -12.21 19.98
N GLU A 111 -11.26 -13.07 19.72
CA GLU A 111 -11.19 -14.15 18.73
C GLU A 111 -11.04 -13.64 17.28
N PHE A 112 -11.54 -12.44 16.98
CA PHE A 112 -11.57 -11.90 15.62
C PHE A 112 -10.51 -10.82 15.37
N ILE A 113 -9.61 -10.56 16.33
CA ILE A 113 -8.56 -9.55 16.20
C ILE A 113 -7.73 -9.81 14.93
N ALA A 114 -7.21 -11.03 14.75
CA ALA A 114 -6.34 -11.33 13.62
C ALA A 114 -7.06 -11.21 12.26
N PRO A 115 -8.22 -11.85 12.02
CA PRO A 115 -8.96 -11.65 10.77
C PRO A 115 -9.32 -10.19 10.48
N VAL A 116 -9.68 -9.43 11.53
CA VAL A 116 -10.04 -8.03 11.36
C VAL A 116 -8.84 -7.19 10.95
N LEU A 117 -7.71 -7.38 11.63
CA LEU A 117 -6.47 -6.70 11.31
C LEU A 117 -5.97 -7.08 9.91
N THR A 118 -6.17 -8.31 9.44
CA THR A 118 -5.84 -8.71 8.07
C THR A 118 -6.55 -7.82 7.05
N VAL A 119 -7.86 -7.61 7.21
CA VAL A 119 -8.64 -6.74 6.30
C VAL A 119 -8.20 -5.28 6.44
N THR A 120 -7.95 -4.79 7.66
CA THR A 120 -7.44 -3.44 7.91
C THR A 120 -6.09 -3.20 7.22
N CYS A 121 -5.16 -4.15 7.35
CA CYS A 121 -3.86 -4.10 6.69
C CYS A 121 -3.98 -4.18 5.17
N ALA A 122 -4.91 -4.98 4.64
CA ALA A 122 -5.18 -5.05 3.20
C ALA A 122 -5.68 -3.70 2.64
N PHE A 123 -6.55 -2.98 3.36
CA PHE A 123 -6.91 -1.60 3.02
C PHE A 123 -5.70 -0.66 3.06
N GLY A 124 -4.87 -0.74 4.10
CA GLY A 124 -3.65 0.08 4.23
C GLY A 124 -2.68 -0.13 3.07
N LYS A 125 -2.48 -1.39 2.67
CA LYS A 125 -1.65 -1.77 1.51
C LYS A 125 -2.20 -1.17 0.21
N LEU A 126 -3.50 -1.31 -0.04
CA LEU A 126 -4.14 -0.74 -1.23
C LEU A 126 -4.00 0.80 -1.27
N LEU A 127 -4.24 1.48 -0.14
CA LEU A 127 -4.10 2.93 -0.03
C LEU A 127 -2.66 3.39 -0.28
N SER A 128 -1.67 2.69 0.27
CA SER A 128 -0.25 2.99 0.01
C SER A 128 0.07 2.98 -1.48
N ARG A 129 -0.43 1.98 -2.23
CA ARG A 129 -0.24 1.94 -3.69
C ARG A 129 -0.95 3.07 -4.41
N ILE A 130 -2.17 3.41 -3.97
CA ILE A 130 -2.95 4.51 -4.56
C ILE A 130 -2.19 5.84 -4.42
N TYR A 131 -1.67 6.14 -3.22
CA TYR A 131 -0.88 7.36 -3.01
C TYR A 131 0.40 7.35 -3.86
N ASN A 132 1.09 6.22 -3.93
CA ASN A 132 2.30 6.10 -4.75
C ASN A 132 1.98 6.32 -6.25
N PHE A 133 0.82 5.88 -6.73
CA PHE A 133 0.37 6.18 -8.10
C PHE A 133 0.07 7.66 -8.32
N GLU A 134 -0.58 8.33 -7.36
CA GLU A 134 -0.91 9.76 -7.47
C GLU A 134 0.33 10.65 -7.41
N GLU A 135 1.30 10.31 -6.56
CA GLU A 135 2.61 10.99 -6.48
C GLU A 135 3.36 10.90 -7.82
N ASN A 136 3.28 9.76 -8.50
CA ASN A 136 3.90 9.55 -9.79
C ASN A 136 3.06 10.06 -10.99
N ASP A 137 1.85 10.59 -10.77
CA ASP A 137 1.00 11.19 -11.82
C ASP A 137 1.36 12.67 -12.09
N THR A 138 2.09 13.33 -11.18
CA THR A 138 2.42 14.76 -11.24
C THR A 138 3.82 15.06 -11.77
N ALA A 139 4.64 14.04 -12.03
CA ALA A 139 6.02 14.21 -12.47
C ALA A 139 6.11 14.71 -13.93
N GLU A 140 6.06 16.03 -14.12
CA GLU A 140 6.45 16.70 -15.36
C GLU A 140 7.99 16.69 -15.50
N SER A 141 8.61 15.60 -15.99
CA SER A 141 9.90 15.68 -16.72
C SER A 141 10.28 14.36 -17.41
N ASP A 142 10.99 14.50 -18.55
CA ASP A 142 12.02 13.69 -19.27
C ASP A 142 12.06 12.14 -19.24
N THR A 143 11.30 11.45 -18.40
CA THR A 143 11.21 9.98 -18.32
C THR A 143 9.75 9.48 -18.41
N ALA A 144 8.96 10.10 -19.29
CA ALA A 144 7.53 9.82 -19.44
C ALA A 144 7.22 8.33 -19.66
N GLU A 145 8.09 7.59 -20.35
CA GLU A 145 7.93 6.14 -20.57
C GLU A 145 8.17 5.30 -19.31
N ASP A 146 9.18 5.65 -18.48
CA ASP A 146 9.44 4.95 -17.22
C ASP A 146 8.34 5.22 -16.19
N SER A 147 7.87 6.46 -16.12
CA SER A 147 6.71 6.84 -15.31
C SER A 147 5.45 6.07 -15.76
N LEU A 148 5.23 5.94 -17.07
CA LEU A 148 4.11 5.17 -17.61
C LEU A 148 4.19 3.68 -17.25
N ALA A 149 5.38 3.08 -17.36
CA ALA A 149 5.62 1.69 -17.01
C ALA A 149 5.40 1.42 -15.51
N LEU A 150 5.90 2.30 -14.64
CA LEU A 150 5.66 2.23 -13.19
C LEU A 150 4.17 2.36 -12.87
N ARG A 151 3.50 3.37 -13.42
CA ARG A 151 2.08 3.61 -13.20
C ARG A 151 1.20 2.44 -13.66
N THR A 152 1.52 1.86 -14.80
CA THR A 152 0.86 0.65 -15.32
C THR A 152 1.04 -0.52 -14.36
N SER A 153 2.26 -0.70 -13.84
CA SER A 153 2.58 -1.73 -12.85
C SER A 153 1.76 -1.53 -11.57
N LEU A 154 1.73 -0.30 -11.04
CA LEU A 154 0.99 0.04 -9.83
C LEU A 154 -0.50 -0.27 -9.96
N LEU A 155 -1.15 0.11 -11.07
CA LEU A 155 -2.56 -0.21 -11.29
C LEU A 155 -2.82 -1.73 -11.35
N LYS A 156 -1.94 -2.52 -11.98
CA LYS A 156 -2.06 -3.98 -11.98
C LYS A 156 -1.95 -4.57 -10.58
N TRP A 157 -1.04 -4.03 -9.78
CA TRP A 157 -0.90 -4.44 -8.39
C TRP A 157 -2.09 -4.02 -7.52
N MET A 158 -2.67 -2.83 -7.74
CA MET A 158 -3.92 -2.44 -7.06
C MET A 158 -5.06 -3.40 -7.37
N LEU A 159 -5.19 -3.86 -8.62
CA LEU A 159 -6.20 -4.87 -8.99
C LEU A 159 -5.97 -6.19 -8.25
N ASN A 160 -4.71 -6.61 -8.11
CA ASN A 160 -4.37 -7.80 -7.32
C ASN A 160 -4.73 -7.63 -5.83
N ASP A 161 -4.39 -6.48 -5.25
CA ASP A 161 -4.70 -6.18 -3.85
C ASP A 161 -6.21 -6.05 -3.59
N LEU A 162 -6.97 -5.49 -4.54
CA LEU A 162 -8.45 -5.47 -4.48
C LEU A 162 -9.03 -6.88 -4.47
N ASN A 163 -8.53 -7.77 -5.33
CA ASN A 163 -8.98 -9.16 -5.34
C ASN A 163 -8.64 -9.85 -4.01
N GLY A 164 -7.45 -9.60 -3.47
CA GLY A 164 -7.05 -10.08 -2.14
C GLY A 164 -7.99 -9.59 -1.04
N LEU A 165 -8.23 -8.27 -0.98
CA LEU A 165 -9.12 -7.65 -0.02
C LEU A 165 -10.56 -8.18 -0.12
N HIS A 166 -11.08 -8.32 -1.34
CA HIS A 166 -12.39 -8.91 -1.58
C HIS A 166 -12.48 -10.35 -1.04
N ASN A 167 -11.45 -11.17 -1.29
CA ASN A 167 -11.40 -12.53 -0.77
C ASN A 167 -11.36 -12.56 0.77
N GLU A 168 -10.59 -11.67 1.41
CA GLU A 168 -10.54 -11.60 2.88
C GLU A 168 -11.89 -11.15 3.47
N LEU A 169 -12.59 -10.20 2.84
CA LEU A 169 -13.94 -9.82 3.23
C LEU A 169 -14.94 -10.97 3.08
N CYS A 170 -14.86 -11.74 1.99
CA CYS A 170 -15.71 -12.91 1.79
C CYS A 170 -15.44 -14.01 2.83
N LYS A 171 -14.18 -14.30 3.16
CA LYS A 171 -13.84 -15.20 4.26
C LYS A 171 -14.37 -14.69 5.60
N PHE A 172 -14.21 -13.39 5.86
CA PHE A 172 -14.71 -12.77 7.08
C PHE A 172 -16.23 -12.91 7.18
N ARG A 173 -16.97 -12.74 6.08
CA ARG A 173 -18.42 -12.96 6.00
C ARG A 173 -18.83 -14.38 6.33
N GLU A 174 -18.08 -15.38 5.85
CA GLU A 174 -18.35 -16.80 6.13
C GLU A 174 -18.12 -17.13 7.60
N LEU A 175 -17.08 -16.56 8.21
CA LEU A 175 -16.73 -16.78 9.62
C LEU A 175 -17.62 -15.98 10.58
N TYR A 176 -18.13 -14.82 10.14
CA TYR A 176 -18.83 -13.87 10.97
C TYR A 176 -20.20 -13.52 10.37
N LEU A 177 -21.21 -14.31 10.74
CA LEU A 177 -22.60 -14.20 10.26
C LEU A 177 -23.32 -12.91 10.69
N LEU A 178 -22.64 -12.02 11.42
CA LEU A 178 -23.32 -10.98 12.19
C LEU A 178 -23.94 -9.88 11.32
N MET A 179 -23.45 -9.60 10.11
CA MET A 179 -24.10 -8.69 9.14
C MET A 179 -23.61 -8.93 7.69
N PRO A 180 -24.09 -9.99 7.00
CA PRO A 180 -23.65 -10.30 5.65
C PRO A 180 -23.93 -9.18 4.65
N GLU A 181 -25.04 -8.45 4.82
CA GLU A 181 -25.44 -7.33 3.94
C GLU A 181 -24.39 -6.22 3.92
N ARG A 182 -23.78 -5.90 5.08
CA ARG A 182 -22.78 -4.83 5.15
C ARG A 182 -21.49 -5.21 4.43
N ILE A 183 -21.12 -6.48 4.49
CA ILE A 183 -19.95 -6.99 3.78
C ILE A 183 -20.25 -7.06 2.28
N ASP A 184 -21.47 -7.45 1.91
CA ASP A 184 -21.92 -7.45 0.51
C ASP A 184 -21.89 -6.03 -0.08
N ASP A 185 -22.30 -5.01 0.69
CA ASP A 185 -22.16 -3.59 0.31
C ASP A 185 -20.69 -3.21 0.09
N LEU A 186 -19.79 -3.54 1.04
CA LEU A 186 -18.35 -3.27 0.91
C LEU A 186 -17.79 -3.93 -0.36
N CYS A 187 -18.14 -5.19 -0.61
CA CYS A 187 -17.75 -5.93 -1.80
C CYS A 187 -18.27 -5.27 -3.10
N GLY A 188 -19.51 -4.79 -3.10
CA GLY A 188 -20.06 -4.03 -4.24
C GLY A 188 -19.30 -2.73 -4.50
N GLN A 189 -18.89 -2.02 -3.44
CA GLN A 189 -18.08 -0.81 -3.54
C GLN A 189 -16.68 -1.09 -4.08
N LEU A 190 -16.05 -2.21 -3.66
CA LEU A 190 -14.76 -2.66 -4.20
C LEU A 190 -14.86 -3.04 -5.68
N ALA A 191 -15.98 -3.63 -6.12
CA ALA A 191 -16.20 -3.92 -7.53
C ALA A 191 -16.26 -2.64 -8.38
N PHE A 192 -16.91 -1.58 -7.89
CA PHE A 192 -16.87 -0.27 -8.56
C PHE A 192 -15.45 0.28 -8.66
N ILE A 193 -14.69 0.26 -7.56
CA ILE A 193 -13.30 0.73 -7.53
C ILE A 193 -12.43 -0.05 -8.53
N ARG A 194 -12.63 -1.37 -8.64
CA ARG A 194 -11.96 -2.22 -9.62
C ARG A 194 -12.21 -1.76 -11.05
N GLU A 195 -13.46 -1.44 -11.41
CA GLU A 195 -13.79 -0.94 -12.75
C GLU A 195 -13.12 0.41 -13.02
N SER A 196 -13.13 1.34 -12.05
CA SER A 196 -12.44 2.62 -12.19
C SER A 196 -10.92 2.47 -12.43
N ILE A 197 -10.28 1.51 -11.75
CA ILE A 197 -8.86 1.20 -11.97
C ILE A 197 -8.63 0.58 -13.35
N LEU A 198 -9.52 -0.30 -13.81
CA LEU A 198 -9.45 -0.89 -15.15
C LEU A 198 -9.61 0.18 -16.24
N ASP A 199 -10.51 1.13 -16.05
CA ASP A 199 -10.69 2.24 -16.98
C ASP A 199 -9.45 3.14 -17.01
N LYS A 200 -8.85 3.43 -15.84
CA LYS A 200 -7.59 4.18 -15.80
C LYS A 200 -6.44 3.43 -16.48
N LEU A 201 -6.38 2.10 -16.32
CA LEU A 201 -5.39 1.26 -16.98
C LEU A 201 -5.58 1.24 -18.50
N LYS A 202 -6.83 1.31 -18.99
CA LYS A 202 -7.12 1.46 -20.43
C LYS A 202 -6.70 2.83 -20.94
N GLU A 203 -6.90 3.89 -20.16
CA GLU A 203 -6.45 5.25 -20.52
C GLU A 203 -4.94 5.32 -20.71
N LEU A 204 -4.15 4.74 -19.80
CA LEU A 204 -2.68 4.76 -19.88
C LEU A 204 -2.11 3.89 -21.02
N ARG A 205 -2.90 2.99 -21.59
CA ARG A 205 -2.47 2.13 -22.72
C ARG A 205 -2.84 2.68 -24.09
N LYS A 206 -3.55 3.82 -24.16
CA LYS A 206 -3.86 4.52 -25.40
C LYS A 206 -2.72 5.45 -25.78
#